data_AF-A0A2T4MZM7-F1
#
_entry.id   AF-A0A2T4MZM7-F1
#
_cell.length_a   1.000
_cell.length_b   1.000
_cell.length_c   1.000
_cell.angle_alpha   90.00
_cell.angle_beta   90.00
_cell.angle_gamma   90.00
#
_symmetry.space_group_name_H-M   'P 1'
#
loop_
_entity.id
_entity.type
_entity.pdbx_description
1 polymer ?
#
loop_
_entity_poly.entity_id
_entity_poly.type
_entity_poly.pdbx_seq_one_letter_code
_entity_poly.pdbx_strand_id
1 'polypeptide(L)'
;MRCYHFQNMFLTGVQAGVQADHVQDKLAIKYADEKEDDYARETYVEWATGHKTIILFNGGMHSDLIELKSFFESPDNCYPWSYFNESEEALAGAMTNVGIILPFHIYGLKDYVLDFLNSESQDVLGGNAPDSVTKFNDVILKDEDGKTYLANIHISRSKKGNLDLSIYRKNDGIERESFSCEYIDFDIQLIKKISSASLLM
;
A
#
# COMPACT_ATOMS: atom_id res chain seq x y z
N MET A 1 -0.43 7.11 7.51
CA MET A 1 -0.95 6.15 6.48
C MET A 1 -1.71 6.84 5.34
N ARG A 2 -2.04 6.14 4.22
CA ARG A 2 -2.78 6.73 3.07
C ARG A 2 -3.83 5.76 2.50
N CYS A 3 -4.97 6.29 2.06
CA CYS A 3 -5.97 5.56 1.28
C CYS A 3 -5.82 5.89 -0.20
N TYR A 4 -5.56 4.87 -1.01
CA TYR A 4 -5.42 4.98 -2.46
C TYR A 4 -6.69 4.51 -3.13
N HIS A 5 -7.22 5.36 -4.01
CA HIS A 5 -8.39 5.05 -4.83
C HIS A 5 -7.99 4.96 -6.29
N PHE A 6 -8.36 3.87 -6.93
CA PHE A 6 -8.17 3.61 -8.35
C PHE A 6 -9.52 3.85 -9.03
N GLN A 7 -9.63 5.02 -9.66
CA GLN A 7 -10.87 5.50 -10.25
C GLN A 7 -10.98 5.05 -11.71
N ASN A 8 -12.19 4.66 -12.12
CA ASN A 8 -12.48 4.42 -13.53
C ASN A 8 -12.17 5.68 -14.35
N MET A 9 -11.34 5.54 -15.38
CA MET A 9 -10.77 6.64 -16.15
C MET A 9 -11.80 7.57 -16.79
N PHE A 10 -13.04 7.10 -16.97
CA PHE A 10 -14.13 7.89 -17.56
C PHE A 10 -14.84 8.80 -16.55
N LEU A 11 -14.56 8.67 -15.26
CA LEU A 11 -15.22 9.40 -14.17
C LEU A 11 -14.19 10.27 -13.44
N THR A 12 -14.04 11.52 -13.89
CA THR A 12 -13.02 12.46 -13.40
C THR A 12 -13.60 13.64 -12.63
N GLY A 13 -12.74 14.47 -12.03
CA GLY A 13 -13.13 15.67 -11.30
C GLY A 13 -13.99 15.35 -10.08
N VAL A 14 -15.12 16.05 -9.93
CA VAL A 14 -16.04 15.88 -8.80
C VAL A 14 -16.56 14.44 -8.70
N GLN A 15 -16.81 13.80 -9.85
CA GLN A 15 -17.30 12.41 -9.87
C GLN A 15 -16.27 11.46 -9.25
N ALA A 16 -14.98 11.65 -9.50
CA ALA A 16 -13.94 10.82 -8.88
C ALA A 16 -13.98 10.90 -7.35
N GLY A 17 -14.24 12.09 -6.80
CA GLY A 17 -14.41 12.28 -5.36
C GLY A 17 -15.64 11.55 -4.81
N VAL A 18 -16.79 11.66 -5.48
CA VAL A 18 -18.04 10.99 -5.06
C VAL A 18 -17.90 9.47 -5.10
N GLN A 19 -17.29 8.92 -6.15
CA GLN A 19 -17.09 7.47 -6.27
C GLN A 19 -16.08 6.94 -5.25
N ALA A 20 -15.07 7.74 -4.90
CA ALA A 20 -14.16 7.41 -3.80
C ALA A 20 -14.90 7.42 -2.45
N ASP A 21 -15.79 8.37 -2.21
CA ASP A 21 -16.59 8.46 -0.99
C ASP A 21 -17.51 7.24 -0.79
N HIS A 22 -18.14 6.74 -1.86
CA HIS A 22 -18.89 5.48 -1.79
C HIS A 22 -18.05 4.28 -1.35
N VAL A 23 -16.76 4.25 -1.73
CA VAL A 23 -15.82 3.22 -1.25
C VAL A 23 -15.46 3.45 0.22
N GLN A 24 -15.35 4.70 0.67
CA GLN A 24 -15.13 5.04 2.08
C GLN A 24 -16.27 4.56 2.98
N ASP A 25 -17.52 4.79 2.58
CA ASP A 25 -18.69 4.29 3.31
C ASP A 25 -18.68 2.76 3.44
N LYS A 26 -18.31 2.07 2.35
CA LYS A 26 -18.19 0.61 2.38
C LYS A 26 -17.02 0.14 3.26
N LEU A 27 -15.89 0.84 3.27
CA LEU A 27 -14.79 0.55 4.19
C LEU A 27 -15.25 0.72 5.64
N ALA A 28 -15.96 1.80 5.95
CA ALA A 28 -16.52 2.05 7.27
C ALA A 28 -17.43 0.92 7.73
N ILE A 29 -18.37 0.49 6.89
CA ILE A 29 -19.27 -0.63 7.22
C ILE A 29 -18.48 -1.95 7.36
N LYS A 30 -17.57 -2.23 6.41
CA LYS A 30 -16.82 -3.49 6.36
C LYS A 30 -15.90 -3.68 7.57
N TYR A 31 -15.34 -2.59 8.10
CA TYR A 31 -14.36 -2.60 9.19
C TYR A 31 -14.89 -1.92 10.47
N ALA A 32 -16.20 -1.68 10.59
CA ALA A 32 -16.83 -1.11 11.79
C ALA A 32 -16.92 -2.10 12.96
N ASP A 33 -17.18 -3.38 12.67
CA ASP A 33 -17.39 -4.39 13.70
C ASP A 33 -16.06 -4.90 14.28
N GLU A 34 -16.04 -5.07 15.60
CA GLU A 34 -14.91 -5.69 16.30
C GLU A 34 -14.91 -7.21 16.06
N LYS A 35 -13.90 -7.67 15.32
CA LYS A 35 -13.44 -9.06 15.33
C LYS A 35 -12.03 -9.07 15.93
N GLU A 36 -11.74 -10.05 16.78
CA GLU A 36 -10.40 -10.24 17.34
C GLU A 36 -9.36 -10.43 16.21
N ASP A 37 -8.21 -9.79 16.35
CA ASP A 37 -7.00 -9.98 15.54
C ASP A 37 -7.12 -9.71 14.01
N ASP A 38 -7.87 -8.68 13.62
CA ASP A 38 -7.93 -8.23 12.21
C ASP A 38 -6.99 -7.04 11.97
N TYR A 39 -5.77 -7.32 11.48
CA TYR A 39 -4.78 -6.30 11.07
C TYR A 39 -5.37 -5.28 10.08
N ALA A 40 -6.26 -5.72 9.17
CA ALA A 40 -6.90 -4.82 8.21
C ALA A 40 -7.82 -3.81 8.93
N ARG A 41 -8.53 -4.26 9.96
CA ARG A 41 -9.36 -3.39 10.80
C ARG A 41 -8.53 -2.39 11.59
N GLU A 42 -7.45 -2.84 12.25
CA GLU A 42 -6.54 -1.94 12.98
C GLU A 42 -5.97 -0.87 12.05
N THR A 43 -5.50 -1.31 10.88
CA THR A 43 -5.02 -0.43 9.80
C THR A 43 -6.09 0.57 9.36
N TYR A 44 -7.35 0.14 9.24
CA TYR A 44 -8.48 1.03 8.92
C TYR A 44 -8.72 2.06 10.02
N VAL A 45 -8.82 1.63 11.28
CA VAL A 45 -9.12 2.49 12.44
C VAL A 45 -8.01 3.52 12.66
N GLU A 46 -6.74 3.12 12.55
CA GLU A 46 -5.59 4.01 12.66
C GLU A 46 -5.64 5.10 11.57
N TRP A 47 -5.88 4.71 10.31
CA TRP A 47 -6.07 5.66 9.22
C TRP A 47 -7.28 6.57 9.41
N ALA A 48 -8.43 6.02 9.80
CA ALA A 48 -9.68 6.75 9.96
C ALA A 48 -9.66 7.72 11.15
N THR A 49 -8.79 7.51 12.14
CA THR A 49 -8.68 8.38 13.32
C THR A 49 -7.54 9.37 13.21
N GLY A 50 -6.37 8.95 12.72
CA GLY A 50 -5.12 9.70 12.77
C GLY A 50 -4.62 10.31 11.45
N HIS A 51 -4.97 9.73 10.29
CA HIS A 51 -4.30 10.11 9.03
C HIS A 51 -5.23 10.71 7.97
N LYS A 52 -6.34 10.03 7.65
CA LYS A 52 -7.40 10.48 6.72
C LYS A 52 -6.90 11.02 5.36
N THR A 53 -5.69 10.64 4.96
CA THR A 53 -5.10 11.09 3.69
C THR A 53 -5.63 10.21 2.56
N ILE A 54 -6.17 10.83 1.51
CA ILE A 54 -6.76 10.19 0.34
C ILE A 54 -5.96 10.58 -0.91
N ILE A 55 -5.64 9.60 -1.75
CA ILE A 55 -4.95 9.75 -3.03
C ILE A 55 -5.83 9.17 -4.14
N LEU A 56 -6.14 9.98 -5.15
CA LEU A 56 -6.93 9.56 -6.31
C LEU A 56 -6.02 9.27 -7.51
N PHE A 57 -6.07 8.04 -8.00
CA PHE A 57 -5.37 7.58 -9.20
C PHE A 57 -6.35 7.28 -10.33
N ASN A 58 -5.84 7.40 -11.56
CA ASN A 58 -6.46 6.75 -12.71
C ASN A 58 -6.21 5.24 -12.61
N GLY A 59 -7.29 4.49 -12.38
CA GLY A 59 -7.29 3.03 -12.29
C GLY A 59 -7.51 2.32 -13.64
N GLY A 60 -7.66 3.06 -14.74
CA GLY A 60 -7.91 2.50 -16.06
C GLY A 60 -9.40 2.26 -16.35
N MET A 61 -9.66 1.33 -17.26
CA MET A 61 -11.00 0.93 -17.67
C MET A 61 -11.63 -0.04 -16.66
N HIS A 62 -12.91 -0.37 -16.87
CA HIS A 62 -13.64 -1.33 -16.03
C HIS A 62 -12.91 -2.69 -15.86
N SER A 63 -12.28 -3.21 -16.92
CA SER A 63 -11.51 -4.45 -16.87
C SER A 63 -10.29 -4.35 -15.95
N ASP A 64 -9.60 -3.21 -15.95
CA ASP A 64 -8.42 -2.98 -15.11
C ASP A 64 -8.82 -2.94 -13.63
N LEU A 65 -9.97 -2.33 -13.33
CA LEU A 65 -10.54 -2.33 -11.98
C LEU A 65 -10.98 -3.73 -11.52
N ILE A 66 -11.52 -4.56 -12.42
CA ILE A 66 -11.83 -5.97 -12.11
C ILE A 66 -10.55 -6.73 -11.77
N GLU A 67 -9.48 -6.56 -12.55
CA GLU A 67 -8.20 -7.21 -12.27
C GLU A 67 -7.65 -6.76 -10.91
N LEU A 68 -7.73 -5.46 -10.62
CA LEU A 68 -7.27 -4.90 -9.36
C LEU A 68 -8.09 -5.41 -8.16
N LYS A 69 -9.41 -5.47 -8.29
CA LYS A 69 -10.29 -6.10 -7.30
C LYS A 69 -9.88 -7.55 -7.06
N SER A 70 -9.70 -8.33 -8.12
CA SER A 70 -9.29 -9.75 -8.03
C SER A 70 -7.96 -9.90 -7.29
N PHE A 71 -7.00 -9.00 -7.54
CA PHE A 71 -5.74 -8.95 -6.81
C PHE A 71 -5.96 -8.66 -5.31
N PHE A 72 -6.80 -7.69 -4.95
CA PHE A 72 -7.10 -7.37 -3.55
C PHE A 72 -7.96 -8.42 -2.84
N GLU A 73 -8.68 -9.27 -3.57
CA GLU A 73 -9.38 -10.44 -3.01
C GLU A 73 -8.46 -11.59 -2.63
N SER A 74 -7.16 -11.50 -2.97
CA SER A 74 -6.17 -12.50 -2.57
C SER A 74 -6.19 -12.71 -1.04
N PRO A 75 -6.09 -13.97 -0.55
CA PRO A 75 -5.95 -14.23 0.88
C PRO A 75 -4.65 -13.65 1.47
N ASP A 76 -3.67 -13.33 0.62
CA ASP A 76 -2.41 -12.69 1.02
C ASP A 76 -2.56 -11.18 1.26
N ASN A 77 -3.70 -10.58 0.91
CA ASN A 77 -3.97 -9.17 1.18
C ASN A 77 -4.40 -8.97 2.64
N CYS A 78 -3.51 -8.42 3.45
CA CYS A 78 -3.79 -8.07 4.83
C CYS A 78 -4.31 -6.63 5.00
N TYR A 79 -4.37 -5.82 3.94
CA TYR A 79 -4.76 -4.41 4.04
C TYR A 79 -6.26 -4.21 3.83
N PRO A 80 -6.87 -3.21 4.48
CA PRO A 80 -8.28 -2.94 4.32
C PRO A 80 -8.54 -2.34 2.95
N TRP A 81 -9.54 -2.90 2.27
CA TRP A 81 -9.87 -2.52 0.91
C TRP A 81 -11.36 -2.71 0.64
N SER A 82 -11.88 -2.00 -0.36
CA SER A 82 -13.25 -2.12 -0.84
C SER A 82 -13.36 -1.62 -2.28
N TYR A 83 -14.54 -1.76 -2.87
CA TYR A 83 -14.83 -1.32 -4.22
C TYR A 83 -16.29 -0.88 -4.37
N PHE A 84 -16.55 -0.05 -5.36
CA PHE A 84 -17.88 0.43 -5.68
C PHE A 84 -18.23 0.17 -7.14
N ASN A 85 -19.47 -0.30 -7.32
CA ASN A 85 -20.14 -0.44 -8.59
C ASN A 85 -21.32 0.49 -8.57
N GLU A 86 -21.54 1.18 -9.67
CA GLU A 86 -22.78 1.91 -9.89
C GLU A 86 -23.97 0.97 -10.03
N SER A 87 -25.18 1.52 -9.90
CA SER A 87 -26.39 0.73 -10.15
C SER A 87 -26.52 0.37 -11.63
N GLU A 88 -27.38 -0.62 -11.92
CA GLU A 88 -27.73 -0.98 -13.29
C GLU A 88 -28.35 0.20 -14.05
N GLU A 89 -29.14 1.04 -13.38
CA GLU A 89 -29.75 2.20 -14.03
C GLU A 89 -28.76 3.36 -14.25
N ALA A 90 -27.78 3.54 -13.37
CA ALA A 90 -26.84 4.67 -13.43
C ALA A 90 -25.72 4.43 -14.44
N LEU A 91 -25.09 3.25 -14.40
CA LEU A 91 -23.97 2.92 -15.28
C LEU A 91 -23.87 1.41 -15.54
N ALA A 92 -25.00 0.71 -15.70
CA ALA A 92 -25.04 -0.71 -16.07
C ALA A 92 -24.17 -1.61 -15.17
N GLY A 93 -24.17 -1.34 -13.86
CA GLY A 93 -23.41 -2.15 -12.90
C GLY A 93 -21.89 -1.92 -12.93
N ALA A 94 -21.40 -0.93 -13.68
CA ALA A 94 -19.97 -0.73 -13.90
C ALA A 94 -19.25 -0.41 -12.58
N MET A 95 -18.10 -1.05 -12.39
CA MET A 95 -17.16 -0.70 -11.32
C MET A 95 -16.54 0.65 -11.62
N THR A 96 -16.63 1.54 -10.65
CA THR A 96 -16.21 2.95 -10.78
C THR A 96 -15.01 3.27 -9.90
N ASN A 97 -14.81 2.55 -8.79
CA ASN A 97 -13.72 2.80 -7.87
C ASN A 97 -13.30 1.52 -7.12
N VAL A 98 -12.00 1.38 -6.87
CA VAL A 98 -11.42 0.40 -5.95
C VAL A 98 -10.49 1.14 -4.99
N GLY A 99 -10.65 0.93 -3.68
CA GLY A 99 -9.87 1.63 -2.65
C GLY A 99 -9.14 0.66 -1.72
N ILE A 100 -7.93 1.05 -1.30
CA ILE A 100 -7.09 0.30 -0.35
C ILE A 100 -6.36 1.28 0.59
N ILE A 101 -6.25 0.95 1.88
CA ILE A 101 -5.50 1.78 2.85
C ILE A 101 -4.17 1.11 3.12
N LEU A 102 -3.10 1.90 3.02
CA LEU A 102 -1.74 1.41 3.12
C LEU A 102 -0.92 2.16 4.15
N PRO A 103 -0.12 1.43 4.95
CA PRO A 103 0.85 2.01 5.86
C PRO A 103 2.04 2.64 5.12
N PHE A 104 2.81 3.45 5.85
CA PHE A 104 3.94 4.19 5.29
C PHE A 104 4.97 3.29 4.60
N HIS A 105 5.26 2.12 5.16
CA HIS A 105 6.31 1.25 4.62
C HIS A 105 6.03 0.76 3.20
N ILE A 106 4.76 0.67 2.78
CA ILE A 106 4.41 0.25 1.41
C ILE A 106 4.75 1.33 0.39
N TYR A 107 4.39 2.59 0.64
CA TYR A 107 4.56 3.65 -0.36
C TYR A 107 5.79 4.53 -0.14
N GLY A 108 6.23 4.68 1.10
CA GLY A 108 7.36 5.52 1.50
C GLY A 108 8.70 4.83 1.34
N LEU A 109 8.73 3.50 1.35
CA LEU A 109 9.96 2.71 1.28
C LEU A 109 10.05 1.88 0.01
N LYS A 110 9.10 2.07 -0.90
CA LYS A 110 8.95 1.32 -2.14
C LYS A 110 10.21 1.25 -2.98
N ASP A 111 10.92 2.37 -3.14
CA ASP A 111 12.08 2.45 -4.03
C ASP A 111 13.24 1.65 -3.42
N TYR A 112 13.42 1.73 -2.11
CA TYR A 112 14.42 0.93 -1.37
C TYR A 112 14.12 -0.56 -1.40
N VAL A 113 12.84 -0.93 -1.27
CA VAL A 113 12.40 -2.33 -1.38
C VAL A 113 12.63 -2.85 -2.80
N LEU A 114 12.28 -2.08 -3.83
CA LEU A 114 12.52 -2.47 -5.23
C LEU A 114 14.02 -2.61 -5.53
N ASP A 115 14.85 -1.69 -5.06
CA ASP A 115 16.31 -1.76 -5.21
C ASP A 115 16.88 -3.01 -4.53
N PHE A 116 16.42 -3.33 -3.31
CA PHE A 116 16.79 -4.56 -2.61
C PHE A 116 16.45 -5.81 -3.43
N LEU A 117 15.22 -5.93 -3.92
CA LEU A 117 14.75 -7.10 -4.66
C LEU A 117 15.46 -7.29 -6.00
N ASN A 118 15.77 -6.18 -6.67
CA ASN A 118 16.55 -6.20 -7.90
C ASN A 118 18.00 -6.66 -7.65
N SER A 119 18.59 -6.28 -6.51
CA SER A 119 19.93 -6.73 -6.12
C SER A 119 19.98 -8.23 -5.79
N GLU A 120 18.99 -8.76 -5.05
CA GLU A 120 18.91 -10.20 -4.75
C GLU A 120 18.78 -11.04 -6.04
N SER A 121 17.97 -10.58 -7.00
CA SER A 121 17.75 -11.28 -8.27
C SER A 121 19.05 -11.45 -9.08
N GLN A 122 20.01 -10.54 -8.93
CA GLN A 122 21.32 -10.63 -9.56
C GLN A 122 22.27 -11.57 -8.81
N ASP A 123 22.18 -11.63 -7.47
CA ASP A 123 23.01 -12.49 -6.63
C ASP A 123 22.60 -13.97 -6.66
N VAL A 124 21.33 -14.30 -6.92
CA VAL A 124 20.85 -15.70 -7.07
C VAL A 124 21.53 -16.43 -8.23
N LEU A 125 22.01 -15.72 -9.26
CA LEU A 125 22.83 -16.29 -10.33
C LEU A 125 24.27 -16.62 -9.88
N GLY A 126 24.69 -16.16 -8.70
CA GLY A 126 26.03 -16.29 -8.12
C GLY A 126 26.17 -17.26 -6.93
N GLY A 127 25.08 -17.88 -6.46
CA GLY A 127 25.14 -19.09 -5.63
C GLY A 127 25.49 -18.93 -4.14
N ASN A 128 25.15 -17.81 -3.48
CA ASN A 128 25.16 -17.74 -2.01
C ASN A 128 23.95 -16.94 -1.52
N ALA A 129 23.10 -17.56 -0.70
CA ALA A 129 22.08 -16.86 0.08
C ALA A 129 22.49 -16.88 1.56
N PRO A 130 23.19 -15.85 2.06
CA PRO A 130 23.18 -15.57 3.49
C PRO A 130 21.97 -14.68 3.81
N ASP A 131 21.60 -14.66 5.08
CA ASP A 131 20.70 -13.68 5.70
C ASP A 131 21.22 -12.25 5.40
N SER A 132 20.98 -11.72 4.20
CA SER A 132 21.57 -10.48 3.71
C SER A 132 20.75 -9.29 4.20
N VAL A 133 21.40 -8.46 5.00
CA VAL A 133 20.86 -7.17 5.41
C VAL A 133 21.41 -6.11 4.47
N THR A 134 20.54 -5.52 3.65
CA THR A 134 20.87 -4.34 2.85
C THR A 134 20.58 -3.09 3.65
N LYS A 135 21.57 -2.20 3.72
CA LYS A 135 21.50 -0.96 4.52
C LYS A 135 21.53 0.25 3.62
N PHE A 136 20.51 1.09 3.74
CA PHE A 136 20.45 2.39 3.11
C PHE A 136 20.71 3.45 4.19
N ASN A 137 21.82 4.16 4.09
CA ASN A 137 22.23 5.14 5.09
C ASN A 137 21.87 6.56 4.63
N ASP A 138 21.62 7.45 5.58
CA ASP A 138 21.40 8.88 5.35
C ASP A 138 20.25 9.18 4.37
N VAL A 139 19.21 8.36 4.44
CA VAL A 139 17.99 8.51 3.66
C VAL A 139 17.15 9.67 4.21
N ILE A 140 16.67 10.53 3.31
CA ILE A 140 15.76 11.62 3.65
C ILE A 140 14.32 11.10 3.54
N LEU A 141 13.68 10.86 4.68
CA LEU A 141 12.27 10.50 4.76
C LEU A 141 11.43 11.72 5.17
N LYS A 142 10.13 11.64 4.94
CA LYS A 142 9.15 12.60 5.44
C LYS A 142 8.25 11.91 6.45
N ASP A 143 8.02 12.55 7.59
CA ASP A 143 7.01 12.11 8.54
C ASP A 143 5.60 12.46 8.02
N GLU A 144 4.60 12.13 8.82
CA GLU A 144 3.19 12.30 8.45
C GLU A 144 2.78 13.77 8.29
N ASP A 145 3.47 14.68 8.98
CA ASP A 145 3.30 16.12 8.86
C ASP A 145 4.07 16.70 7.66
N GLY A 146 4.76 15.84 6.89
CA GLY A 146 5.56 16.23 5.73
C GLY A 146 6.93 16.80 6.07
N LYS A 147 7.33 16.77 7.34
CA LYS A 147 8.64 17.25 7.80
C LYS A 147 9.72 16.21 7.50
N THR A 148 10.84 16.67 6.98
CA THR A 148 11.94 15.78 6.59
C THR A 148 12.80 15.37 7.77
N TYR A 149 13.30 14.14 7.75
CA TYR A 149 14.28 13.63 8.69
C TYR A 149 15.27 12.68 8.03
N LEU A 150 16.48 12.60 8.59
CA LEU A 150 17.51 11.63 8.21
C LEU A 150 17.27 10.30 8.92
N ALA A 151 17.30 9.22 8.16
CA ALA A 151 17.10 7.86 8.63
C ALA A 151 18.08 6.87 8.00
N ASN A 152 18.32 5.77 8.69
CA ASN A 152 18.91 4.57 8.12
C ASN A 152 17.80 3.53 7.97
N ILE A 153 17.74 2.88 6.81
CA ILE A 153 16.79 1.81 6.52
C ILE A 153 17.59 0.51 6.44
N HIS A 154 17.21 -0.48 7.22
CA HIS A 154 17.71 -1.84 7.12
C HIS A 154 16.62 -2.72 6.53
N ILE A 155 16.95 -3.43 5.45
CA ILE A 155 16.07 -4.38 4.78
C ILE A 155 16.75 -5.73 4.83
N SER A 156 16.06 -6.76 5.30
CA SER A 156 16.55 -8.13 5.25
C SER A 156 15.46 -9.11 4.90
N ARG A 157 15.85 -10.23 4.34
CA ARG A 157 14.95 -11.36 4.12
C ARG A 157 15.20 -12.42 5.20
N SER A 158 14.15 -12.78 5.94
CA SER A 158 14.18 -13.86 6.89
C SER A 158 14.29 -15.22 6.19
N LYS A 159 14.71 -16.25 6.91
CA LYS A 159 14.78 -17.64 6.40
C LYS A 159 13.43 -18.21 5.94
N LYS A 160 12.32 -17.67 6.45
CA LYS A 160 10.97 -18.07 6.05
C LYS A 160 10.50 -17.36 4.77
N GLY A 161 11.31 -16.45 4.26
CA GLY A 161 10.98 -15.66 3.08
C GLY A 161 10.57 -14.24 3.41
N ASN A 162 10.07 -13.94 4.63
CA ASN A 162 9.54 -12.64 5.08
C ASN A 162 10.54 -11.48 4.93
N LEU A 163 10.06 -10.26 4.66
CA LEU A 163 10.90 -9.05 4.62
C LEU A 163 10.83 -8.39 5.97
N ASP A 164 11.97 -8.27 6.61
CA ASP A 164 12.13 -7.48 7.82
C ASP A 164 12.69 -6.11 7.44
N LEU A 165 11.98 -5.07 7.84
CA LEU A 165 12.28 -3.69 7.53
C LEU A 165 12.35 -2.87 8.81
N SER A 166 13.51 -2.28 9.08
CA SER A 166 13.71 -1.44 10.26
C SER A 166 14.17 -0.05 9.87
N ILE A 167 13.56 0.98 10.47
CA ILE A 167 13.91 2.39 10.24
C ILE A 167 14.48 2.98 11.53
N TYR A 168 15.71 3.50 11.43
CA TYR A 168 16.43 4.13 12.52
C TYR A 168 16.55 5.63 12.26
N ARG A 169 16.03 6.47 13.16
CA ARG A 169 16.20 7.92 13.03
C ARG A 169 17.62 8.30 13.45
N LYS A 170 18.34 9.06 12.61
CA LYS A 170 19.78 9.33 12.83
C LYS A 170 20.06 10.17 14.08
N ASN A 171 19.12 11.03 14.49
CA ASN A 171 19.35 11.98 15.58
C ASN A 171 19.47 11.33 16.96
N ASP A 172 18.84 10.19 17.18
CA ASP A 172 18.87 9.46 18.46
C ASP A 172 19.34 8.00 18.31
N GLY A 173 19.46 7.48 17.08
CA GLY A 173 19.88 6.10 16.83
C GLY A 173 18.84 5.06 17.28
N ILE A 174 17.63 5.51 17.62
CA ILE A 174 16.55 4.67 18.11
C ILE A 174 15.80 4.10 16.92
N GLU A 175 15.54 2.79 16.96
CA GLU A 175 14.60 2.14 16.04
C GLU A 175 13.21 2.71 16.29
N ARG A 176 12.65 3.36 15.28
CA ARG A 176 11.33 3.97 15.40
C ARG A 176 10.24 3.05 14.90
N GLU A 177 10.55 2.28 13.87
CA GLU A 177 9.58 1.44 13.19
C GLU A 177 10.26 0.16 12.73
N SER A 178 9.65 -0.97 13.05
CA SER A 178 10.01 -2.31 12.57
C SER A 178 8.78 -2.92 11.94
N PHE A 179 8.94 -3.49 10.75
CA PHE A 179 7.87 -4.16 10.02
C PHE A 179 8.38 -5.52 9.56
N SER A 180 7.61 -6.56 9.83
CA SER A 180 7.81 -7.88 9.22
C SER A 180 6.69 -8.08 8.24
N CYS A 181 7.02 -8.14 6.95
CA CYS A 181 6.08 -8.49 5.90
C CYS A 181 6.12 -9.99 5.66
N GLU A 182 5.05 -10.69 6.03
CA GLU A 182 4.88 -12.13 5.73
C GLU A 182 4.53 -12.37 4.25
N TYR A 183 3.95 -11.38 3.57
CA TYR A 183 3.41 -11.49 2.21
C TYR A 183 4.17 -10.63 1.20
N ILE A 184 5.49 -10.81 1.13
CA ILE A 184 6.37 -10.04 0.24
C ILE A 184 5.88 -9.98 -1.19
N ASP A 185 5.44 -11.11 -1.74
CA ASP A 185 5.06 -11.15 -3.15
C ASP A 185 3.82 -10.28 -3.40
N PHE A 186 2.88 -10.23 -2.47
CA PHE A 186 1.74 -9.32 -2.54
C PHE A 186 2.18 -7.85 -2.45
N ASP A 187 2.97 -7.51 -1.44
CA ASP A 187 3.45 -6.14 -1.22
C ASP A 187 4.28 -5.62 -2.40
N ILE A 188 5.12 -6.46 -3.00
CA ILE A 188 5.88 -6.13 -4.21
C ILE A 188 4.95 -5.80 -5.37
N GLN A 189 3.96 -6.66 -5.61
CA GLN A 189 3.03 -6.47 -6.73
C GLN A 189 2.16 -5.23 -6.50
N LEU A 190 1.78 -4.98 -5.26
CA LEU A 190 1.08 -3.78 -4.83
C LEU A 190 1.93 -2.52 -5.06
N ILE A 191 3.20 -2.53 -4.63
CA ILE A 191 4.17 -1.45 -4.87
C ILE A 191 4.30 -1.15 -6.37
N LYS A 192 4.42 -2.19 -7.20
CA LYS A 192 4.50 -2.05 -8.65
C LYS A 192 3.24 -1.41 -9.22
N LYS A 193 2.05 -1.88 -8.82
CA LYS A 193 0.75 -1.31 -9.26
C LYS A 193 0.58 0.15 -8.85
N ILE A 194 0.98 0.53 -7.63
CA ILE A 194 0.97 1.92 -7.17
C ILE A 194 1.96 2.79 -7.94
N SER A 195 3.13 2.23 -8.29
CA SER A 195 4.18 2.97 -8.98
C SER A 195 3.89 3.16 -10.48
N SER A 196 3.11 2.28 -11.09
CA SER A 196 2.65 2.43 -12.47
C SER A 196 1.37 3.25 -12.61
N ALA A 197 0.65 3.49 -11.52
CA ALA A 197 -0.58 4.28 -11.53
C ALA A 197 -0.28 5.77 -11.75
N SER A 198 -1.11 6.44 -12.54
CA SER A 198 -1.03 7.88 -12.78
C SER A 198 -2.00 8.63 -11.87
N LEU A 199 -1.58 9.79 -11.33
CA LEU A 199 -2.48 10.68 -10.60
C LEU A 199 -3.62 11.14 -11.49
N LEU A 200 -4.83 11.13 -10.94
CA LEU A 200 -5.98 11.74 -11.59
C LEU A 200 -5.80 13.27 -11.49
N MET A 201 -5.32 13.90 -12.57
CA MET A 201 -5.23 15.36 -12.71
C MET A 201 -6.51 15.94 -13.31
#